data_AF-A0A959EFJ1-F1
#
_entry.id   AF-A0A959EFJ1-F1
#
_cell.length_a   1.000
_cell.length_b   1.000
_cell.length_c   1.000
_cell.angle_alpha   90.00
_cell.angle_beta   90.00
_cell.angle_gamma   90.00
#
_symmetry.space_group_name_H-M   'P 1'
#
loop_
_entity.id
_entity.type
_entity.pdbx_description
1 polymer ?
#
loop_
_entity_poly.entity_id
_entity_poly.type
_entity_poly.pdbx_seq_one_letter_code
_entity_poly.pdbx_strand_id
1 'polypeptide(L)'
;MVLQIYISKKGTKVVSATQLHQILQLADHHYPTNIKRWLTDVYEFKDGIRKPLKMQDFANRKGKGNSIVKDYYLSVELAKLITLNSKSKVKQKYAKYLFSLEEQVDNGELLTKEQVLNVLELAKAMGMVSCQESAEKSHLKVYEARNGGSGSNWWKHRAEVMGYSVEKLRRKLQQLGKNVRGKTQRQMLMQVDKYEMIRTGVIDLFMAMGKTERYARNLGDLAKTFAKEMNIEIFDDRQQASLFTPDANNPLVNELKSFEQNGRLSVWQ
;
A
#
# COMPACT_ATOMS: atom_id res chain seq x y z
N MET A 1 9.07 -0.85 29.77
CA MET A 1 8.07 0.08 29.21
C MET A 1 7.72 -0.32 27.79
N VAL A 2 6.46 -0.11 27.38
CA VAL A 2 5.97 -0.33 26.03
C VAL A 2 6.09 0.98 25.25
N LEU A 3 6.62 0.93 24.02
CA LEU A 3 6.73 2.10 23.15
C LEU A 3 5.35 2.43 22.58
N GLN A 4 4.82 3.59 22.95
CA GLN A 4 3.51 4.05 22.47
C GLN A 4 3.63 4.56 21.04
N ILE A 5 2.74 4.08 20.18
CA ILE A 5 2.63 4.53 18.79
C ILE A 5 1.43 5.47 18.70
N TYR A 6 1.67 6.66 18.18
CA TYR A 6 0.63 7.62 17.84
C TYR A 6 0.38 7.59 16.34
N ILE A 7 -0.83 7.92 15.92
CA ILE A 7 -1.22 8.03 14.51
C ILE A 7 -1.50 9.51 14.25
N SER A 8 -0.79 10.11 13.30
CA SER A 8 -1.02 11.49 12.88
C SER A 8 -2.38 11.61 12.19
N LYS A 9 -2.89 12.84 11.99
CA LYS A 9 -4.13 13.06 11.22
C LYS A 9 -4.04 12.52 9.78
N LYS A 10 -2.83 12.46 9.22
CA LYS A 10 -2.54 11.90 7.89
C LYS A 10 -2.29 10.39 7.93
N GLY A 11 -2.46 9.74 9.09
CA GLY A 11 -2.23 8.31 9.27
C GLY A 11 -0.78 7.89 9.50
N THR A 12 0.17 8.83 9.43
CA THR A 12 1.59 8.55 9.70
C THR A 12 1.77 8.09 11.13
N LYS A 13 2.34 6.90 11.33
CA LYS A 13 2.71 6.43 12.67
C LYS A 13 3.93 7.19 13.17
N VAL A 14 3.84 7.68 14.40
CA VAL A 14 4.90 8.42 15.05
C VAL A 14 5.08 7.98 16.50
N VAL A 15 6.30 8.10 17.00
CA VAL A 15 6.63 7.92 18.41
C VAL A 15 7.04 9.25 19.02
N SER A 16 6.87 9.42 20.33
CA SER A 16 7.43 10.60 20.99
C SER A 16 8.93 10.41 21.24
N ALA A 17 9.70 11.48 21.01
CA ALA A 17 11.14 11.45 21.18
C ALA A 17 11.52 11.23 22.64
N THR A 18 10.74 11.80 23.58
CA THR A 18 10.88 11.55 25.02
C THR A 18 10.71 10.06 25.36
N GLN A 19 9.64 9.41 24.90
CA GLN A 19 9.45 7.98 25.18
C GLN A 19 10.54 7.13 24.51
N LEU A 20 10.93 7.46 23.28
CA LEU A 20 12.02 6.73 22.60
C LEU A 20 13.32 6.83 23.41
N HIS A 21 13.67 8.02 23.89
CA HIS A 21 14.86 8.24 24.72
C HIS A 21 14.84 7.43 26.03
N GLN A 22 13.72 7.48 26.75
CA GLN A 22 13.53 6.74 28.00
C GLN A 22 13.61 5.22 27.78
N ILE A 23 12.98 4.73 26.72
CA ILE A 23 12.94 3.31 26.39
C ILE A 23 14.30 2.78 25.96
N LEU A 24 15.10 3.61 25.29
CA LEU A 24 16.49 3.32 24.99
C LEU A 24 17.41 3.42 26.23
N GLN A 25 16.87 3.73 27.41
CA GLN A 25 17.63 3.82 28.67
C GLN A 25 18.83 4.77 28.55
N LEU A 26 18.65 5.87 27.81
CA LEU A 26 19.66 6.91 27.66
C LEU A 26 19.57 7.86 28.87
N ALA A 27 20.70 8.43 29.28
CA ALA A 27 20.75 9.29 30.46
C ALA A 27 19.92 10.58 30.26
N ASP A 28 19.00 10.88 31.18
CA ASP A 28 18.01 11.95 31.01
C ASP A 28 18.62 13.34 30.79
N HIS A 29 19.75 13.64 31.45
CA HIS A 29 20.48 14.90 31.26
C HIS A 29 21.07 15.06 29.85
N HIS A 30 21.24 13.98 29.09
CA HIS A 30 21.66 14.02 27.70
C HIS A 30 20.49 14.22 26.73
N TYR A 31 19.25 14.26 27.19
CA TYR A 31 18.09 14.37 26.30
C TYR A 31 18.19 15.56 25.33
N PRO A 32 18.48 16.81 25.76
CA PRO A 32 18.57 17.94 24.83
C PRO A 32 19.64 17.75 23.75
N THR A 33 20.80 17.21 24.14
CA THR A 33 21.92 16.93 23.24
C THR A 33 21.60 15.81 22.26
N ASN A 34 20.99 14.73 22.74
CA ASN A 34 20.57 13.59 21.93
C ASN A 34 19.53 14.00 20.90
N ILE A 35 18.53 14.78 21.30
CA ILE A 35 17.50 15.29 20.38
C ILE A 35 18.11 16.19 19.31
N LYS A 36 18.96 17.15 19.71
CA LYS A 36 19.63 18.02 18.74
C LYS A 36 20.39 17.18 17.72
N ARG A 37 21.14 16.19 18.18
CA ARG A 37 21.85 15.25 17.30
C ARG A 37 20.87 14.49 16.41
N TRP A 38 19.84 13.86 16.96
CA TRP A 38 18.88 13.04 16.20
C TRP A 38 18.21 13.80 15.07
N LEU A 39 18.01 15.11 15.21
CA LEU A 39 17.37 15.94 14.19
C LEU A 39 18.36 16.54 13.18
N THR A 40 19.66 16.41 13.39
CA THR A 40 20.70 17.00 12.51
C THR A 40 21.71 16.00 11.96
N ASP A 41 21.74 14.76 12.49
CA ASP A 41 22.61 13.68 12.02
C ASP A 41 22.17 13.18 10.63
N VAL A 42 23.02 12.39 9.99
CA VAL A 42 22.74 11.81 8.66
C VAL A 42 22.29 10.36 8.83
N TYR A 43 21.21 10.00 8.15
CA TYR A 43 20.64 8.66 8.18
C TYR A 43 20.37 8.15 6.76
N GLU A 44 20.37 6.83 6.61
CA GLU A 44 19.99 6.13 5.40
C GLU A 44 18.47 5.86 5.43
N PHE A 45 17.70 6.81 4.90
CA PHE A 45 16.26 6.64 4.70
C PHE A 45 16.00 5.84 3.42
N LYS A 46 14.78 5.34 3.24
CA LYS A 46 14.36 4.63 2.02
C LYS A 46 14.54 5.46 0.76
N ASP A 47 14.39 6.79 0.86
CA ASP A 47 14.54 7.74 -0.24
C ASP A 47 15.98 8.25 -0.40
N GLY A 48 16.93 7.79 0.44
CA GLY A 48 18.36 8.06 0.30
C GLY A 48 19.04 8.51 1.60
N ILE A 49 20.34 8.80 1.49
CA ILE A 49 21.17 9.26 2.62
C ILE A 49 21.00 10.76 2.80
N ARG A 50 20.30 11.18 3.86
CA ARG A 50 20.00 12.59 4.13
C ARG A 50 19.79 12.87 5.61
N LYS A 51 19.63 14.16 5.95
CA LYS A 51 19.19 14.60 7.28
C LYS A 51 17.66 14.47 7.43
N PRO A 52 17.14 14.32 8.64
CA PRO A 52 15.70 14.31 8.89
C PRO A 52 15.03 15.61 8.46
N LEU A 53 13.88 15.50 7.82
CA LEU A 53 13.08 16.61 7.31
C LEU A 53 11.89 16.89 8.23
N LYS A 54 11.70 18.17 8.54
CA LYS A 54 10.58 18.63 9.38
C LYS A 54 9.27 18.42 8.63
N MET A 55 8.22 17.99 9.34
CA MET A 55 6.89 17.61 8.83
C MET A 55 6.84 16.33 7.98
N GLN A 56 7.99 15.69 7.73
CA GLN A 56 8.08 14.39 7.08
C GLN A 56 8.57 13.33 8.08
N ASP A 57 9.78 13.51 8.62
CA ASP A 57 10.38 12.56 9.55
C ASP A 57 10.16 12.96 11.02
N PHE A 58 9.96 14.25 11.28
CA PHE A 58 9.67 14.72 12.64
C PHE A 58 8.80 15.96 12.67
N ALA A 59 8.07 16.15 13.77
CA ALA A 59 7.26 17.33 14.01
C ALA A 59 7.32 17.76 15.48
N ASN A 60 7.14 19.05 15.75
CA ASN A 60 7.10 19.56 17.11
C ASN A 60 5.86 19.03 17.84
N ARG A 61 6.03 18.49 19.04
CA ARG A 61 4.92 18.14 19.91
C ARG A 61 4.58 19.35 20.78
N LYS A 62 3.37 19.89 20.64
CA LYS A 62 2.87 20.91 21.58
C LYS A 62 2.64 20.22 22.93
N GLY A 63 3.49 20.52 23.91
CA GLY A 63 3.32 20.06 25.28
C GLY A 63 2.06 20.65 25.92
N LYS A 64 1.49 19.94 26.91
CA LYS A 64 0.53 20.56 27.84
C LYS A 64 1.35 21.36 28.86
N GLY A 65 1.27 22.69 28.79
CA GLY A 65 1.95 23.62 29.71
C GLY A 65 3.38 24.02 29.30
N ASN A 66 3.97 24.93 30.09
CA ASN A 66 5.33 25.49 29.95
C ASN A 66 6.42 24.42 30.24
N SER A 67 6.46 23.36 29.44
CA SER A 67 7.61 22.44 29.43
C SER A 67 8.81 23.20 28.88
N ILE A 68 9.83 23.38 29.72
CA ILE A 68 11.12 23.98 29.36
C ILE A 68 11.82 23.13 28.27
N VAL A 69 11.52 21.83 28.22
CA VAL A 69 12.11 20.88 27.27
C VAL A 69 11.19 20.67 26.07
N LYS A 70 11.75 20.84 24.86
CA LYS A 70 11.05 20.59 23.60
C LYS A 70 10.93 19.08 23.34
N ASP A 71 9.73 18.61 23.02
CA ASP A 71 9.47 17.24 22.60
C ASP A 71 9.03 17.19 21.13
N TYR A 72 9.25 16.03 20.51
CA TYR A 72 9.04 15.82 19.08
C TYR A 72 8.29 14.52 18.84
N TYR A 73 7.46 14.52 17.81
CA TYR A 73 7.00 13.30 17.17
C TYR A 73 8.02 12.90 16.10
N LEU A 74 8.43 11.64 16.09
CA LEU A 74 9.37 11.06 15.14
C LEU A 74 8.64 9.99 14.32
N SER A 75 8.86 9.94 13.00
CA SER A 75 8.36 8.85 12.17
C SER A 75 8.94 7.52 12.65
N VAL A 76 8.21 6.42 12.40
CA VAL A 76 8.67 5.08 12.78
C VAL A 76 10.03 4.75 12.12
N GLU A 77 10.22 5.18 10.86
CA GLU A 77 11.48 5.02 10.14
C GLU A 77 12.63 5.78 10.83
N LEU A 78 12.45 7.07 11.12
CA LEU A 78 13.46 7.86 11.82
C LEU A 78 13.76 7.28 13.21
N ALA A 79 12.73 6.86 13.95
CA ALA A 79 12.90 6.23 15.25
C ALA A 79 13.71 4.93 15.18
N LYS A 80 13.52 4.12 14.13
CA LYS A 80 14.29 2.90 13.87
C LYS A 80 15.76 3.25 13.64
N LEU A 81 16.03 4.23 12.76
CA LEU A 81 17.38 4.66 12.41
C LEU A 81 18.10 5.26 13.64
N ILE A 82 17.43 6.09 14.43
CA ILE A 82 17.92 6.59 15.72
C ILE A 82 18.26 5.43 16.66
N THR A 83 17.36 4.46 16.78
CA THR A 83 17.54 3.31 17.67
C THR A 83 18.79 2.51 17.29
N LEU A 84 18.96 2.21 16.01
CA LEU A 84 20.13 1.48 15.50
C LEU A 84 21.44 2.22 15.79
N ASN A 85 21.43 3.55 15.62
CA ASN A 85 22.58 4.43 15.85
C ASN A 85 22.80 4.82 17.33
N SER A 86 21.91 4.39 18.24
CA SER A 86 22.04 4.68 19.67
C SER A 86 23.04 3.77 20.38
N LYS A 87 23.63 4.28 21.47
CA LYS A 87 24.46 3.51 22.41
C LYS A 87 23.61 2.87 23.53
N SER A 88 22.55 2.15 23.16
CA SER A 88 21.66 1.47 24.10
C SER A 88 21.85 -0.04 24.07
N LYS A 89 21.84 -0.68 25.25
CA LYS A 89 21.89 -2.15 25.38
C LYS A 89 20.60 -2.83 24.87
N VAL A 90 19.47 -2.12 24.90
CA VAL A 90 18.16 -2.64 24.49
C VAL A 90 17.80 -2.28 23.04
N LYS A 91 18.71 -1.65 22.29
CA LYS A 91 18.43 -1.13 20.95
C LYS A 91 17.93 -2.19 19.96
N GLN A 92 18.48 -3.41 20.01
CA GLN A 92 18.10 -4.45 19.07
C GLN A 92 16.62 -4.86 19.22
N LYS A 93 16.12 -4.94 20.45
CA LYS A 93 14.71 -5.27 20.74
C LYS A 93 13.77 -4.23 20.13
N TYR A 94 14.06 -2.95 20.36
CA TYR A 94 13.20 -1.86 19.90
C TYR A 94 13.37 -1.57 18.41
N ALA A 95 14.56 -1.78 17.83
CA ALA A 95 14.77 -1.74 16.39
C ALA A 95 13.92 -2.80 15.68
N LYS A 96 13.89 -4.05 16.17
CA LYS A 96 13.03 -5.12 15.61
C LYS A 96 11.55 -4.77 15.70
N TYR A 97 11.11 -4.21 16.82
CA TYR A 97 9.72 -3.77 16.99
C TYR A 97 9.36 -2.64 16.01
N LEU A 98 10.18 -1.60 15.92
CA LEU A 98 9.97 -0.49 14.98
C LEU A 98 10.00 -0.97 13.53
N PHE A 99 10.90 -1.90 13.20
CA PHE A 99 10.96 -2.54 11.88
C PHE A 99 9.66 -3.30 11.54
N SER A 100 9.12 -4.10 12.46
CA SER A 100 7.84 -4.79 12.20
C SER A 100 6.67 -3.83 11.97
N LEU A 101 6.68 -2.66 12.61
CA LEU A 101 5.63 -1.65 12.44
C LEU A 101 5.73 -0.94 11.08
N GLU A 102 6.95 -0.78 10.58
CA GLU A 102 7.23 -0.27 9.24
C GLU A 102 6.83 -1.29 8.17
N GLU A 103 7.19 -2.56 8.37
CA GLU A 103 6.85 -3.67 7.47
C GLU A 103 5.33 -3.80 7.29
N GLN A 104 4.56 -3.70 8.38
CA GLN A 104 3.09 -3.74 8.30
C GLN A 104 2.49 -2.59 7.49
N VAL A 105 3.12 -1.41 7.50
CA VAL A 105 2.69 -0.27 6.69
C VAL A 105 3.07 -0.48 5.23
N ASP A 106 4.31 -0.91 4.97
CA ASP A 106 4.82 -1.21 3.62
C ASP A 106 4.08 -2.36 2.94
N ASN A 107 3.50 -3.27 3.73
CA ASN A 107 2.71 -4.40 3.25
C ASN A 107 1.21 -4.10 3.17
N GLY A 108 0.73 -2.92 3.59
CA GLY A 108 -0.69 -2.58 3.51
C GLY A 108 -1.57 -3.33 4.52
N GLU A 109 -0.98 -3.91 5.56
CA GLU A 109 -1.70 -4.60 6.64
C GLU A 109 -2.34 -3.60 7.61
N LEU A 110 -1.89 -2.35 7.60
CA LEU A 110 -2.46 -1.26 8.37
C LEU A 110 -2.78 -0.09 7.45
N LEU A 111 -4.07 0.20 7.32
CA LEU A 111 -4.61 1.24 6.44
C LEU A 111 -5.27 2.35 7.27
N THR A 112 -5.19 3.58 6.77
CA THR A 112 -5.96 4.70 7.30
C THR A 112 -7.45 4.56 6.91
N LYS A 113 -8.34 5.26 7.62
CA LYS A 113 -9.77 5.32 7.24
C LYS A 113 -9.95 5.77 5.79
N GLU A 114 -9.18 6.76 5.35
CA GLU A 114 -9.22 7.29 3.99
C GLU A 114 -8.76 6.24 2.96
N GLN A 115 -7.67 5.53 3.25
CA GLN A 115 -7.19 4.43 2.41
C GLN A 115 -8.23 3.30 2.30
N VAL A 116 -8.88 2.93 3.40
CA VAL A 116 -9.95 1.92 3.39
C VAL A 116 -11.13 2.36 2.51
N LEU A 117 -11.57 3.61 2.64
CA LEU A 117 -12.63 4.16 1.78
C LEU A 117 -12.21 4.22 0.31
N ASN A 118 -10.95 4.51 0.02
CA ASN A 118 -10.45 4.48 -1.35
C ASN A 118 -10.41 3.06 -1.93
N VAL A 119 -10.08 2.03 -1.15
CA VAL A 119 -10.14 0.63 -1.62
C VAL A 119 -11.58 0.23 -1.94
N LEU A 120 -12.56 0.72 -1.19
CA LEU A 120 -13.99 0.52 -1.47
C LEU A 120 -14.38 1.11 -2.83
N GLU A 121 -13.97 2.36 -3.10
CA GLU A 121 -14.23 3.02 -4.37
C GLU A 121 -13.47 2.37 -5.54
N LEU A 122 -12.23 1.93 -5.31
CA LEU A 122 -11.48 1.15 -6.29
C LEU A 122 -12.17 -0.17 -6.62
N ALA A 123 -12.74 -0.86 -5.62
CA ALA A 123 -13.49 -2.11 -5.85
C ALA A 123 -14.70 -1.87 -6.77
N LYS A 124 -15.42 -0.76 -6.60
CA LYS A 124 -16.53 -0.35 -7.49
C LYS A 124 -16.03 -0.04 -8.90
N ALA A 125 -14.99 0.79 -9.01
CA ALA A 125 -14.44 1.19 -10.30
C ALA A 125 -13.90 -0.02 -11.09
N MET A 126 -13.25 -0.96 -10.40
CA MET A 126 -12.75 -2.21 -10.98
C MET A 126 -13.84 -3.21 -11.32
N GLY A 127 -15.13 -2.91 -11.08
CA GLY A 127 -16.24 -3.61 -11.71
C GLY A 127 -16.29 -3.39 -13.23
N MET A 128 -15.74 -2.28 -13.72
CA MET A 128 -15.66 -1.97 -15.16
C MET A 128 -14.45 -2.64 -15.81
N VAL A 129 -14.70 -3.35 -16.92
CA VAL A 129 -13.65 -4.07 -17.66
C VAL A 129 -12.60 -3.13 -18.25
N SER A 130 -12.98 -1.92 -18.67
CA SER A 130 -12.03 -0.93 -19.19
C SER A 130 -10.99 -0.49 -18.13
N CYS A 131 -11.40 -0.31 -16.87
CA CYS A 131 -10.50 0.03 -15.77
C CYS A 131 -9.52 -1.11 -15.49
N GLN A 132 -10.00 -2.36 -15.52
CA GLN A 132 -9.14 -3.54 -15.38
C GLN A 132 -8.10 -3.62 -16.50
N GLU A 133 -8.50 -3.34 -17.75
CA GLU A 133 -7.58 -3.33 -18.89
C GLU A 133 -6.53 -2.23 -18.82
N SER A 134 -6.92 -1.04 -18.38
CA SER A 134 -5.99 0.07 -18.19
C SER A 134 -4.93 -0.29 -17.15
N ALA A 135 -5.35 -0.82 -15.99
CA ALA A 135 -4.45 -1.26 -14.94
C ALA A 135 -3.49 -2.36 -15.42
N GLU A 136 -4.00 -3.37 -16.14
CA GLU A 136 -3.19 -4.45 -16.71
C GLU A 136 -2.14 -3.92 -17.70
N LYS A 137 -2.53 -3.01 -18.61
CA LYS A 137 -1.60 -2.40 -19.57
C LYS A 137 -0.52 -1.58 -18.86
N SER A 138 -0.88 -0.82 -17.83
CA SER A 138 0.09 -0.05 -17.05
C SER A 138 1.05 -0.94 -16.26
N HIS A 139 0.56 -2.05 -15.69
CA HIS A 139 1.41 -3.03 -15.01
C HIS A 139 2.38 -3.69 -15.99
N LEU A 140 1.90 -4.08 -17.18
CA LEU A 140 2.76 -4.61 -18.24
C LEU A 140 3.87 -3.62 -18.62
N LYS A 141 3.56 -2.32 -18.80
CA LYS A 141 4.58 -1.29 -19.10
C LYS A 141 5.67 -1.22 -18.02
N VAL A 142 5.28 -1.27 -16.74
CA VAL A 142 6.25 -1.28 -15.62
C VAL A 142 7.08 -2.56 -15.63
N TYR A 143 6.48 -3.71 -15.94
CA TYR A 143 7.20 -4.97 -16.09
C TYR A 143 8.20 -4.91 -17.25
N GLU A 144 7.79 -4.44 -18.43
CA GLU A 144 8.66 -4.29 -19.61
C GLU A 144 9.84 -3.36 -19.30
N ALA A 145 9.59 -2.22 -18.67
CA ALA A 145 10.63 -1.27 -18.27
C ALA A 145 11.69 -1.92 -17.35
N ARG A 146 11.27 -2.81 -16.44
CA ARG A 146 12.18 -3.55 -15.55
C ARG A 146 12.93 -4.70 -16.23
N ASN A 147 12.41 -5.21 -17.35
CA ASN A 147 12.94 -6.36 -18.07
C ASN A 147 13.55 -5.98 -19.43
N GLY A 148 14.16 -4.79 -19.53
CA GLY A 148 14.87 -4.35 -20.72
C GLY A 148 13.98 -4.16 -21.95
N GLY A 149 12.71 -3.78 -21.75
CA GLY A 149 11.71 -3.59 -22.80
C GLY A 149 11.05 -4.88 -23.28
N SER A 150 11.33 -6.02 -22.66
CA SER A 150 10.77 -7.32 -23.06
C SER A 150 9.53 -7.68 -22.24
N GLY A 151 8.41 -7.92 -22.93
CA GLY A 151 7.20 -8.52 -22.35
C GLY A 151 7.29 -10.04 -22.18
N SER A 152 8.46 -10.64 -22.41
CA SER A 152 8.68 -12.07 -22.28
C SER A 152 8.36 -12.54 -20.86
N ASN A 153 7.67 -13.66 -20.73
CA ASN A 153 7.19 -14.23 -19.46
C ASN A 153 6.18 -13.38 -18.67
N TRP A 154 5.64 -12.30 -19.23
CA TRP A 154 4.62 -11.47 -18.56
C TRP A 154 3.47 -12.30 -17.95
N TRP A 155 2.87 -13.19 -18.75
CA TRP A 155 1.75 -14.01 -18.29
C TRP A 155 2.14 -14.97 -17.15
N LYS A 156 3.38 -15.44 -17.12
CA LYS A 156 3.91 -16.27 -16.03
C LYS A 156 4.10 -15.44 -14.77
N HIS A 157 4.75 -14.28 -14.88
CA HIS A 157 4.93 -13.35 -13.78
C HIS A 157 3.59 -12.92 -13.17
N ARG A 158 2.64 -12.49 -14.01
CA ARG A 158 1.31 -12.09 -13.56
C ARG A 158 0.59 -13.26 -12.87
N ALA A 159 0.66 -14.48 -13.40
CA ALA A 159 0.04 -15.64 -12.75
C ALA A 159 0.63 -15.93 -11.35
N GLU A 160 1.95 -15.76 -11.18
CA GLU A 160 2.63 -15.89 -9.89
C GLU A 160 2.13 -14.86 -8.87
N VAL A 161 2.08 -13.58 -9.28
CA VAL A 161 1.57 -12.45 -8.47
C VAL A 161 0.10 -12.68 -8.07
N MET A 162 -0.73 -13.12 -9.01
CA MET A 162 -2.16 -13.34 -8.76
C MET A 162 -2.43 -14.59 -7.90
N GLY A 163 -1.49 -15.54 -7.85
CA GLY A 163 -1.62 -16.79 -7.09
C GLY A 163 -2.46 -17.86 -7.80
N TYR A 164 -2.84 -17.66 -9.05
CA TYR A 164 -3.54 -18.64 -9.87
C TYR A 164 -3.04 -18.63 -11.32
N SER A 165 -3.14 -19.78 -11.99
CA SER A 165 -2.84 -19.90 -13.42
C SER A 165 -4.10 -20.28 -14.20
N VAL A 166 -4.04 -20.13 -15.52
CA VAL A 166 -5.11 -20.55 -16.43
C VAL A 166 -5.40 -22.04 -16.25
N GLU A 167 -4.38 -22.88 -16.11
CA GLU A 167 -4.50 -24.33 -15.89
C GLU A 167 -5.25 -24.63 -14.59
N LYS A 168 -4.95 -23.90 -13.50
CA LYS A 168 -5.67 -24.05 -12.23
C LYS A 168 -7.15 -23.66 -12.37
N LEU A 169 -7.46 -22.61 -13.12
CA LEU A 169 -8.85 -22.22 -13.41
C LEU A 169 -9.59 -23.28 -14.24
N ARG A 170 -8.94 -23.84 -15.26
CA ARG A 170 -9.50 -24.93 -16.08
C ARG A 170 -9.85 -26.14 -15.22
N ARG A 171 -8.95 -26.56 -14.32
CA ARG A 171 -9.20 -27.67 -13.39
C ARG A 171 -10.39 -27.39 -12.45
N LYS A 172 -10.47 -26.17 -11.89
CA LYS A 172 -11.62 -25.78 -11.04
C LYS A 172 -12.94 -25.83 -11.81
N LEU A 173 -12.98 -25.38 -13.07
CA LEU A 173 -14.20 -25.46 -13.88
C LEU A 173 -14.61 -26.88 -14.22
N GLN A 174 -13.65 -27.76 -14.51
CA GLN A 174 -13.91 -29.18 -14.73
C GLN A 174 -14.49 -29.84 -13.47
N GLN A 175 -13.95 -29.52 -12.29
CA GLN A 175 -14.48 -29.99 -11.00
C GLN A 175 -15.92 -29.53 -10.75
N LEU A 176 -16.31 -28.36 -11.27
CA LEU A 176 -17.67 -27.84 -11.22
C LEU A 176 -18.57 -28.40 -12.34
N GLY A 177 -18.09 -29.34 -13.15
CA GLY A 177 -18.84 -29.93 -14.28
C GLY A 177 -19.06 -28.96 -15.46
N LYS A 178 -18.34 -27.83 -15.52
CA LYS A 178 -18.52 -26.82 -16.56
C LYS A 178 -17.57 -27.05 -17.73
N ASN A 179 -18.06 -26.87 -18.96
CA ASN A 179 -17.21 -26.93 -20.16
C ASN A 179 -16.15 -25.81 -20.14
N VAL A 180 -14.92 -26.11 -20.53
CA VAL A 180 -13.78 -25.19 -20.53
C VAL A 180 -13.40 -24.74 -21.95
N ARG A 181 -13.80 -25.48 -22.97
CA ARG A 181 -13.35 -25.27 -24.35
C ARG A 181 -13.78 -23.90 -24.87
N GLY A 182 -12.84 -23.16 -25.45
CA GLY A 182 -13.07 -21.84 -26.05
C GLY A 182 -13.23 -20.67 -25.07
N LYS A 183 -13.13 -20.90 -23.74
CA LYS A 183 -13.32 -19.84 -22.75
C LYS A 183 -12.04 -19.03 -22.50
N THR A 184 -12.17 -17.71 -22.48
CA THR A 184 -11.11 -16.78 -22.05
C THR A 184 -10.93 -16.83 -20.54
N GLN A 185 -9.80 -16.32 -20.02
CA GLN A 185 -9.56 -16.23 -18.57
C GLN A 185 -10.68 -15.49 -17.84
N ARG A 186 -11.15 -14.35 -18.38
CA ARG A 186 -12.27 -13.60 -17.81
C ARG A 186 -13.55 -14.41 -17.75
N GLN A 187 -13.91 -15.09 -18.85
CA GLN A 187 -15.09 -15.95 -18.89
C GLN A 187 -14.99 -17.10 -17.89
N MET A 188 -13.78 -17.64 -17.68
CA MET A 188 -13.55 -18.65 -16.65
C MET A 188 -13.72 -18.08 -15.24
N LEU A 189 -13.14 -16.91 -14.95
CA LEU A 189 -13.28 -16.23 -13.66
C LEU A 189 -14.74 -15.89 -13.35
N MET A 190 -15.50 -15.37 -14.31
CA MET A 190 -16.94 -15.10 -14.15
C MET A 190 -17.74 -16.31 -13.67
N GLN A 191 -17.29 -17.53 -13.97
CA GLN A 191 -17.98 -18.76 -13.60
C GLN A 191 -17.46 -19.42 -12.32
N VAL A 192 -16.24 -19.10 -11.90
CA VAL A 192 -15.59 -19.64 -10.68
C VAL A 192 -15.73 -18.65 -9.53
N ASP A 193 -15.31 -17.41 -9.74
CA ASP A 193 -15.34 -16.32 -8.75
C ASP A 193 -15.21 -14.98 -9.50
N LYS A 194 -16.34 -14.33 -9.83
CA LYS A 194 -16.35 -13.07 -10.59
C LYS A 194 -15.57 -11.95 -9.90
N TYR A 195 -15.51 -11.96 -8.58
CA TYR A 195 -14.82 -10.95 -7.78
C TYR A 195 -13.30 -11.07 -7.84
N GLU A 196 -12.78 -12.20 -8.33
CA GLU A 196 -11.37 -12.36 -8.64
C GLU A 196 -10.91 -11.40 -9.76
N MET A 197 -11.83 -10.97 -10.63
CA MET A 197 -11.53 -9.96 -11.65
C MET A 197 -11.24 -8.59 -11.01
N ILE A 198 -12.03 -8.19 -10.02
CA ILE A 198 -11.81 -6.95 -9.25
C ILE A 198 -10.48 -7.03 -8.50
N ARG A 199 -10.23 -8.15 -7.80
CA ARG A 199 -8.95 -8.42 -7.14
C ARG A 199 -7.76 -8.25 -8.08
N THR A 200 -7.85 -8.87 -9.25
CA THR A 200 -6.79 -8.85 -10.28
C THR A 200 -6.54 -7.41 -10.76
N GLY A 201 -7.59 -6.64 -11.05
CA GLY A 201 -7.47 -5.24 -11.47
C GLY A 201 -6.84 -4.34 -10.41
N VAL A 202 -7.20 -4.53 -9.13
CA VAL A 202 -6.60 -3.79 -8.01
C VAL A 202 -5.11 -4.15 -7.84
N ILE A 203 -4.76 -5.43 -7.95
CA ILE A 203 -3.36 -5.86 -7.89
C ILE A 203 -2.54 -5.22 -9.02
N ASP A 204 -3.05 -5.29 -10.26
CA ASP A 204 -2.39 -4.70 -11.42
C ASP A 204 -2.18 -3.18 -11.23
N LEU A 205 -3.18 -2.47 -10.69
CA LEU A 205 -3.07 -1.05 -10.38
C LEU A 205 -1.91 -0.77 -9.41
N PHE A 206 -1.86 -1.45 -8.27
CA PHE A 206 -0.83 -1.18 -7.25
C PHE A 206 0.56 -1.62 -7.69
N MET A 207 0.67 -2.69 -8.47
CA MET A 207 1.94 -3.09 -9.08
C MET A 207 2.41 -2.05 -10.11
N ALA A 208 1.49 -1.49 -10.90
CA ALA A 208 1.78 -0.41 -11.84
C ALA A 208 2.18 0.91 -11.13
N MET A 209 1.68 1.15 -9.91
CA MET A 209 2.13 2.24 -9.04
C MET A 209 3.49 1.95 -8.36
N GLY A 210 4.12 0.81 -8.64
CA GLY A 210 5.41 0.43 -8.09
C GLY A 210 5.36 -0.09 -6.65
N LYS A 211 4.18 -0.41 -6.10
CA LYS A 211 4.06 -1.04 -4.77
C LYS A 211 4.56 -2.49 -4.80
N THR A 212 4.84 -3.04 -3.62
CA THR A 212 5.31 -4.42 -3.48
C THR A 212 4.20 -5.41 -3.82
N GLU A 213 4.57 -6.64 -4.22
CA GLU A 213 3.58 -7.71 -4.48
C GLU A 213 2.68 -7.95 -3.27
N ARG A 214 3.26 -8.01 -2.07
CA ARG A 214 2.51 -8.23 -0.82
C ARG A 214 1.50 -7.11 -0.56
N TYR A 215 1.89 -5.85 -0.78
CA TYR A 215 1.00 -4.70 -0.66
C TYR A 215 -0.17 -4.79 -1.64
N ALA A 216 0.14 -5.02 -2.92
CA ALA A 216 -0.86 -5.12 -3.98
C ALA A 216 -1.86 -6.27 -3.70
N ARG A 217 -1.36 -7.43 -3.25
CA ARG A 217 -2.19 -8.59 -2.91
C ARG A 217 -3.10 -8.32 -1.72
N ASN A 218 -2.59 -7.71 -0.66
CA ASN A 218 -3.39 -7.37 0.52
C ASN A 218 -4.53 -6.40 0.17
N LEU A 219 -4.28 -5.38 -0.65
CA LEU A 219 -5.34 -4.48 -1.12
C LEU A 219 -6.29 -5.14 -2.11
N GLY A 220 -5.80 -6.04 -2.96
CA GLY A 220 -6.64 -6.85 -3.83
C GLY A 220 -7.59 -7.76 -3.05
N ASP A 221 -7.11 -8.39 -1.97
CA ASP A 221 -7.92 -9.25 -1.10
C ASP A 221 -8.99 -8.45 -0.34
N LEU A 222 -8.65 -7.25 0.13
CA LEU A 222 -9.60 -6.33 0.73
C LEU A 222 -10.67 -5.87 -0.28
N ALA A 223 -10.26 -5.46 -1.48
CA ALA A 223 -11.18 -5.07 -2.55
C ALA A 223 -12.12 -6.21 -2.97
N LYS A 224 -11.60 -7.44 -3.04
CA LYS A 224 -12.41 -8.64 -3.28
C LYS A 224 -13.47 -8.84 -2.20
N THR A 225 -13.09 -8.63 -0.94
CA THR A 225 -14.01 -8.74 0.21
C THR A 225 -15.13 -7.72 0.10
N PHE A 226 -14.80 -6.45 -0.16
CA PHE A 226 -15.79 -5.41 -0.40
C PHE A 226 -16.70 -5.73 -1.59
N ALA A 227 -16.13 -6.23 -2.69
CA ALA A 227 -16.91 -6.54 -3.87
C ALA A 227 -17.95 -7.65 -3.62
N LYS A 228 -17.61 -8.64 -2.79
CA LYS A 228 -18.53 -9.69 -2.34
C LYS A 228 -19.65 -9.11 -1.48
N GLU A 229 -19.30 -8.38 -0.43
CA GLU A 229 -20.28 -7.82 0.51
C GLU A 229 -21.25 -6.84 -0.18
N MET A 230 -20.76 -6.05 -1.13
CA MET A 230 -21.56 -5.09 -1.88
C MET A 230 -22.27 -5.69 -3.10
N ASN A 231 -22.05 -6.97 -3.40
CA ASN A 231 -22.54 -7.62 -4.61
C ASN A 231 -22.20 -6.88 -5.93
N ILE A 232 -20.97 -6.35 -6.03
CA ILE A 232 -20.55 -5.56 -7.20
C ILE A 232 -20.69 -6.37 -8.50
N GLU A 233 -21.31 -5.77 -9.51
CA GLU A 233 -21.44 -6.35 -10.83
C GLU A 233 -20.20 -6.07 -11.69
N ILE A 234 -19.87 -7.03 -12.55
CA ILE A 234 -18.80 -6.86 -13.55
C ILE A 234 -19.45 -6.41 -14.85
N PHE A 235 -19.14 -5.19 -15.29
CA PHE A 235 -19.74 -4.58 -16.46
C PHE A 235 -18.68 -4.38 -17.56
N ASP A 236 -18.97 -4.89 -18.76
CA ASP A 236 -18.11 -4.71 -19.94
C ASP A 236 -18.47 -3.40 -20.66
N ASP A 237 -17.90 -2.30 -20.15
CA ASP A 237 -18.13 -0.94 -20.67
C ASP A 237 -17.35 -0.62 -21.96
N ARG A 238 -16.70 -1.60 -22.57
CA ARG A 238 -15.91 -1.39 -23.80
C ARG A 238 -16.78 -1.37 -25.06
N GLN A 239 -17.96 -1.99 -25.03
CA GLN A 239 -18.80 -2.20 -26.22
C GLN A 239 -20.14 -1.45 -26.19
N GLN A 240 -20.51 -0.80 -25.08
CA GLN A 240 -21.74 -0.03 -24.99
C GLN A 240 -21.53 1.26 -24.19
N ALA A 241 -21.95 2.39 -24.78
CA ALA A 241 -22.47 3.50 -23.99
C ALA A 241 -23.83 3.04 -23.42
N SER A 242 -23.80 2.34 -22.28
CA SER A 242 -25.03 1.93 -21.62
C SER A 242 -25.67 3.16 -20.96
N LEU A 243 -26.98 3.35 -21.16
CA LEU A 243 -27.78 4.36 -20.44
C LEU A 243 -27.75 4.15 -18.92
N PHE A 244 -27.30 2.97 -18.45
CA PHE A 244 -27.17 2.59 -17.05
C PHE A 244 -25.72 2.38 -16.63
N THR A 245 -24.74 2.88 -17.41
CA THR A 245 -23.36 2.92 -16.94
C THR A 245 -23.35 3.79 -15.67
N PRO A 246 -22.94 3.26 -14.49
CA PRO A 246 -22.82 4.07 -13.28
C PRO A 246 -21.95 5.27 -13.63
N ASP A 247 -22.43 6.49 -13.36
CA ASP A 247 -21.88 7.75 -13.90
C ASP A 247 -20.39 7.64 -14.24
N ALA A 248 -20.10 7.51 -15.53
CA ALA A 248 -18.73 7.50 -16.06
C ALA A 248 -17.98 8.82 -15.75
N ASN A 249 -18.68 9.80 -15.16
CA ASN A 249 -18.15 11.02 -14.56
C ASN A 249 -17.62 10.86 -13.14
N ASN A 250 -17.33 9.64 -12.67
CA ASN A 250 -16.56 9.47 -11.45
C ASN A 250 -15.08 9.81 -11.74
N PRO A 251 -14.49 10.84 -11.09
CA PRO A 251 -13.11 11.25 -11.32
C PRO A 251 -12.11 10.10 -11.20
N LEU A 252 -12.36 9.15 -10.30
CA LEU A 252 -11.52 7.96 -10.12
C LEU A 252 -11.52 7.06 -11.36
N VAL A 253 -12.65 6.93 -12.05
CA VAL A 253 -12.77 6.09 -13.25
C VAL A 253 -11.96 6.68 -14.39
N ASN A 254 -12.02 8.01 -14.54
CA ASN A 254 -11.21 8.73 -15.52
C ASN A 254 -9.72 8.63 -15.18
N GLU A 255 -9.33 8.83 -13.91
CA GLU A 255 -7.94 8.63 -13.45
C GLU A 255 -7.44 7.21 -13.73
N LEU A 256 -8.26 6.18 -13.50
CA LEU A 256 -7.88 4.80 -13.77
C LEU A 256 -7.75 4.52 -15.28
N LYS A 257 -8.63 5.11 -16.11
CA LYS A 257 -8.60 4.95 -17.58
C LYS A 257 -7.42 5.70 -18.21
N SER A 258 -7.10 6.90 -17.75
CA SER A 258 -5.96 7.69 -18.22
C SER A 258 -4.64 7.30 -17.55
N PHE A 259 -4.72 6.63 -16.40
CA PHE A 259 -3.60 6.34 -15.51
C PHE A 259 -2.85 7.61 -15.04
N GLU A 260 -3.55 8.74 -14.96
CA GLU A 260 -3.00 10.00 -14.45
C GLU A 260 -3.04 10.01 -12.92
N GLN A 261 -1.86 10.07 -12.28
CA GLN A 261 -1.71 10.00 -10.81
C GLN A 261 -1.97 11.33 -10.08
N ASN A 262 -2.82 12.19 -10.63
CA ASN A 262 -2.93 13.58 -10.17
C ASN A 262 -4.14 13.84 -9.24
N GLY A 263 -4.96 12.82 -8.96
CA GLY A 263 -6.19 12.95 -8.18
C GLY A 263 -6.27 11.98 -6.98
N ARG A 264 -7.34 11.19 -6.87
CA ARG A 264 -7.57 10.26 -5.73
C ARG A 264 -6.50 9.19 -5.59
N LEU A 265 -5.79 8.85 -6.66
CA LEU A 265 -4.65 7.94 -6.60
C LEU A 265 -3.46 8.51 -5.79
N SER A 266 -3.40 9.83 -5.55
CA SER A 266 -2.34 10.47 -4.76
C SER A 266 -2.32 10.06 -3.28
N VAL A 267 -3.43 9.54 -2.74
CA VAL A 267 -3.50 9.01 -1.36
C VAL A 267 -2.57 7.80 -1.14
N TRP A 268 -2.10 7.21 -2.25
CA TRP A 268 -1.21 6.06 -2.25
C TRP A 268 0.24 6.40 -2.62
N GLN A 269 0.57 7.66 -2.88
CA GLN A 269 1.96 8.12 -3.01
C GLN A 269 2.62 8.15 -1.63
#